data_AF-A0A950TSW2-F1
#
_entry.id   AF-A0A950TSW2-F1
#
_cell.length_a   1.000
_cell.length_b   1.000
_cell.length_c   1.000
_cell.angle_alpha   90.00
_cell.angle_beta   90.00
_cell.angle_gamma   90.00
#
_symmetry.space_group_name_H-M   'P 1'
#
loop_
_entity.id
_entity.type
_entity.pdbx_description
1 polymer ?
#
loop_
_entity_poly.entity_id
_entity_poly.type
_entity_poly.pdbx_seq_one_letter_code
_entity_poly.pdbx_strand_id
1 'polypeptide(L)'
;YRTLPLPAALWGGVEQTWNITAETIGGLAEMIAGQRGTEDLGGPLRIAQLSGQVAELGLGSLITFIAILSVNLGLINLFPIPVLDGGHLLFYLAEAIRGRPIPPRAQEYGFRAGLALLAGLFIFATWNDLTHIGLFRWVAGLIG
;
A
#
# COMPACT_ATOMS: atom_id res chain seq x y z
N TYR A 1 9.53 -14.69 -21.83
CA TYR A 1 9.60 -15.49 -20.59
C TYR A 1 10.61 -16.62 -20.76
N ARG A 2 11.71 -16.65 -19.99
CA ARG A 2 12.58 -17.83 -19.92
C ARG A 2 11.87 -18.86 -19.04
N THR A 3 11.71 -20.09 -19.52
CA THR A 3 11.13 -21.19 -18.73
C THR A 3 12.16 -21.66 -17.71
N LEU A 4 12.10 -21.10 -16.51
CA LEU A 4 12.91 -21.56 -15.40
C LEU A 4 12.39 -22.90 -14.88
N PRO A 5 13.26 -23.82 -14.43
CA PRO A 5 12.84 -24.97 -13.63
C PRO A 5 12.06 -24.50 -12.39
N LEU A 6 11.06 -25.29 -11.95
CA LEU A 6 10.19 -24.95 -10.80
C LEU A 6 10.95 -24.44 -9.56
N PRO A 7 12.06 -25.05 -9.11
CA PRO A 7 12.83 -24.54 -7.97
C PRO A 7 13.46 -23.17 -8.23
N ALA A 8 13.98 -22.94 -9.44
CA ALA A 8 14.56 -21.66 -9.82
C ALA A 8 13.50 -20.57 -10.00
N ALA A 9 12.29 -20.94 -10.42
CA ALA A 9 11.15 -20.03 -10.49
C ALA A 9 10.69 -19.58 -9.09
N LEU A 10 10.65 -20.49 -8.10
CA LEU A 10 10.34 -20.15 -6.71
C LEU A 10 11.39 -19.21 -6.12
N TRP A 11 12.68 -19.52 -6.32
CA TRP A 11 13.76 -18.66 -5.86
C TRP A 11 13.71 -17.28 -6.50
N GLY A 12 13.51 -17.22 -7.82
CA GLY A 12 13.34 -15.96 -8.54
C GLY A 12 12.14 -15.15 -8.04
N GLY A 13 11.06 -15.81 -7.61
CA GLY A 13 9.91 -15.13 -6.99
C GLY A 13 10.25 -14.49 -5.63
N VAL A 14 11.06 -15.16 -4.80
CA VAL A 14 11.55 -14.60 -3.54
C VAL A 14 12.45 -13.40 -3.79
N GLU A 15 13.40 -13.53 -4.72
CA GLU A 15 14.30 -12.45 -5.12
C GLU A 15 13.52 -11.24 -5.67
N GLN A 16 12.53 -11.48 -6.53
CA GLN A 16 11.67 -10.44 -7.06
C GLN A 16 10.88 -9.73 -5.95
N THR A 17 10.33 -10.50 -5.01
CA THR A 17 9.59 -9.94 -3.87
C THR A 17 10.49 -9.07 -2.99
N TRP A 18 11.72 -9.53 -2.74
CA TRP A 18 12.73 -8.77 -2.01
C TRP A 18 13.07 -7.46 -2.70
N ASN A 19 13.33 -7.51 -4.02
CA ASN A 19 13.66 -6.32 -4.81
C ASN A 19 12.52 -5.30 -4.80
N ILE A 20 11.28 -5.73 -5.05
CA ILE A 20 10.10 -4.85 -4.98
C ILE A 20 9.99 -4.23 -3.59
N THR A 21 10.17 -5.03 -2.54
CA THR A 21 10.08 -4.54 -1.15
C THR A 21 11.16 -3.49 -0.86
N ALA A 22 12.41 -3.75 -1.26
CA ALA A 22 13.53 -2.84 -1.05
C ALA A 22 13.34 -1.53 -1.82
N GLU A 23 12.89 -1.60 -3.07
CA GLU A 23 12.56 -0.42 -3.89
C GLU A 23 11.43 0.41 -3.28
N THR A 24 10.35 -0.23 -2.82
CA THR A 24 9.24 0.46 -2.16
C THR A 24 9.70 1.16 -0.89
N ILE A 25 10.48 0.49 -0.02
CA ILE A 25 11.01 1.10 1.20
C ILE A 25 11.96 2.26 0.88
N GLY A 26 12.85 2.08 -0.10
CA GLY A 26 13.77 3.13 -0.56
C GLY A 26 13.04 4.35 -1.08
N GLY A 27 12.01 4.16 -1.92
CA GLY A 27 11.17 5.24 -2.41
C GLY A 27 10.46 6.00 -1.30
N LEU A 28 9.89 5.29 -0.32
CA LEU A 28 9.27 5.92 0.85
C LEU A 28 10.30 6.75 1.65
N ALA A 29 11.51 6.23 1.84
CA ALA A 29 12.57 6.95 2.55
C ALA A 29 12.98 8.24 1.83
N GLU A 30 13.14 8.20 0.51
CA GLU A 30 13.44 9.38 -0.32
C GLU A 30 12.32 10.42 -0.28
N MET A 31 11.06 9.99 -0.25
CA MET A 31 9.91 10.88 -0.13
C MET A 31 9.86 11.57 1.23
N ILE A 32 10.13 10.82 2.32
CA ILE A 32 10.24 11.39 3.67
C ILE A 32 11.42 12.38 3.74
N ALA A 33 12.52 12.10 3.02
CA ALA A 33 13.65 13.01 2.89
C ALA A 33 13.41 14.20 1.95
N GLY A 34 12.25 14.27 1.29
CA GLY A 34 11.89 15.34 0.34
C GLY A 34 12.65 15.29 -0.99
N GLN A 35 13.29 14.17 -1.32
CA GLN A 35 14.08 13.99 -2.54
C GLN A 35 13.22 13.52 -3.73
N ARG A 36 12.06 12.92 -3.44
CA ARG A 36 11.09 12.44 -4.42
C ARG A 36 9.72 13.06 -4.13
N GLY A 37 9.09 13.61 -5.16
CA GLY A 37 7.74 14.16 -5.09
C GLY A 37 6.69 13.09 -4.85
N THR A 38 5.50 13.49 -4.41
CA THR A 38 4.38 12.58 -4.16
C THR A 38 3.54 12.31 -5.42
N GLU A 39 4.01 12.76 -6.60
CA GLU A 39 3.26 12.63 -7.86
C GLU A 39 3.11 11.17 -8.31
N ASP A 40 4.03 10.29 -7.87
CA ASP A 40 4.01 8.85 -8.16
C ASP A 40 3.13 8.05 -7.18
N LEU A 41 2.63 8.67 -6.10
CA LEU A 41 1.64 8.04 -5.23
C LEU A 41 0.26 8.06 -5.88
N GLY A 42 -0.06 7.00 -6.63
CA GLY A 42 -1.40 6.79 -7.15
C GLY A 42 -2.36 6.33 -6.05
N GLY A 43 -3.51 6.99 -5.91
CA GLY A 43 -4.59 6.50 -5.06
C GLY A 43 -5.41 5.37 -5.71
N PRO A 44 -6.53 4.97 -5.08
CA PRO A 44 -7.36 3.85 -5.54
C PRO A 44 -7.88 4.00 -6.98
N LEU A 45 -8.20 5.22 -7.42
CA LEU A 45 -8.69 5.45 -8.78
C LEU A 45 -7.57 5.31 -9.80
N ARG A 46 -6.36 5.78 -9.47
CA ARG A 46 -5.20 5.61 -10.35
C ARG A 46 -4.79 4.14 -10.46
N ILE A 47 -4.88 3.37 -9.38
CA ILE A 47 -4.70 1.91 -9.44
C ILE A 47 -5.73 1.27 -10.39
N ALA A 48 -7.00 1.67 -10.32
CA ALA A 48 -8.03 1.17 -11.24
C ALA A 48 -7.73 1.50 -12.72
N GLN A 49 -7.29 2.74 -13.00
CA GLN A 49 -6.89 3.15 -14.35
C GLN A 49 -5.69 2.36 -14.87
N LEU A 50 -4.64 2.23 -14.06
CA LEU A 50 -3.45 1.46 -14.40
C LEU A 50 -3.78 -0.02 -14.60
N SER A 51 -4.72 -0.57 -13.82
CA SER A 51 -5.17 -1.95 -13.98
C SER A 51 -5.78 -2.18 -15.37
N GLY A 52 -6.59 -1.22 -15.87
CA GLY A 52 -7.14 -1.26 -17.22
C GLY A 52 -6.06 -1.22 -18.30
N GLN A 53 -5.11 -0.28 -18.17
CA GLN A 53 -3.99 -0.16 -19.11
C GLN A 53 -3.11 -1.42 -19.12
N VAL A 54 -2.82 -1.98 -17.95
CA VAL A 54 -2.02 -3.21 -17.85
C VAL A 54 -2.76 -4.43 -18.38
N ALA A 55 -4.08 -4.49 -18.22
CA ALA A 55 -4.89 -5.57 -18.77
C ALA A 55 -4.81 -5.63 -20.31
N GLU A 56 -4.71 -4.47 -20.98
CA GLU A 56 -4.50 -4.39 -22.44
C GLU A 56 -3.13 -4.94 -22.87
N LEU A 57 -2.12 -4.91 -21.99
CA LEU A 57 -0.80 -5.50 -22.24
C LEU A 57 -0.79 -7.04 -22.15
N GLY A 58 -1.90 -7.64 -21.70
CA GLY A 58 -2.11 -9.08 -21.62
C GLY A 58 -1.95 -9.68 -20.22
N LEU A 59 -2.31 -10.96 -20.10
CA LEU A 59 -2.43 -11.66 -18.81
C LEU A 59 -1.11 -11.73 -18.03
N GLY A 60 0.03 -11.85 -18.71
CA GLY A 60 1.33 -11.90 -18.05
C GLY A 60 1.62 -10.62 -17.26
N SER A 61 1.41 -9.46 -17.89
CA SER A 61 1.60 -8.15 -17.26
C SER A 61 0.58 -7.91 -16.14
N LEU A 62 -0.66 -8.36 -16.32
CA LEU A 62 -1.70 -8.26 -15.28
C LEU A 62 -1.33 -9.07 -14.03
N ILE A 63 -0.84 -10.30 -14.19
CA ILE A 63 -0.37 -11.13 -13.06
C ILE A 63 0.80 -10.44 -12.35
N THR A 64 1.78 -9.92 -13.10
CA THR A 64 2.90 -9.18 -12.51
C THR A 64 2.44 -7.94 -11.74
N PHE A 65 1.49 -7.19 -12.28
CA PHE A 65 0.92 -6.03 -11.60
C PHE A 65 0.21 -6.45 -10.31
N ILE A 66 -0.66 -7.47 -10.35
CA ILE A 66 -1.31 -8.01 -9.15
C ILE A 66 -0.26 -8.46 -8.11
N ALA A 67 0.84 -9.08 -8.54
CA ALA A 67 1.92 -9.48 -7.65
C ALA A 67 2.58 -8.26 -6.97
N ILE A 68 2.90 -7.20 -7.72
CA ILE A 68 3.45 -5.94 -7.17
C ILE A 68 2.49 -5.34 -6.15
N LEU A 69 1.21 -5.25 -6.48
CA LEU A 69 0.17 -4.70 -5.59
C LEU A 69 0.05 -5.55 -4.31
N SER A 70 0.14 -6.87 -4.43
CA SER A 70 0.08 -7.79 -3.30
C SER A 70 1.28 -7.63 -2.36
N VAL A 71 2.49 -7.47 -2.91
CA VAL A 71 3.70 -7.21 -2.12
C VAL A 71 3.58 -5.90 -1.36
N ASN A 72 3.12 -4.83 -2.03
CA ASN A 72 2.93 -3.53 -1.39
C ASN A 72 1.85 -3.56 -0.31
N LEU A 73 0.74 -4.25 -0.52
CA LEU A 73 -0.30 -4.43 0.51
C LEU A 73 0.24 -5.22 1.70
N GLY A 74 1.01 -6.28 1.46
CA GLY A 74 1.69 -7.04 2.50
C GLY A 74 2.65 -6.17 3.31
N LEU A 75 3.44 -5.32 2.65
CA LEU A 75 4.35 -4.38 3.30
C LEU A 75 3.58 -3.36 4.18
N ILE A 76 2.51 -2.76 3.64
CA ILE A 76 1.66 -1.82 4.39
C ILE A 76 1.04 -2.49 5.61
N ASN A 77 0.55 -3.72 5.48
CA ASN A 77 -0.03 -4.47 6.61
C ASN A 77 0.98 -4.76 7.73
N LEU A 78 2.28 -4.79 7.43
CA LEU A 78 3.33 -4.97 8.44
C LEU A 78 3.69 -3.66 9.16
N PHE A 79 3.16 -2.51 8.74
CA PHE A 79 3.39 -1.25 9.43
C PHE A 79 2.78 -1.27 10.85
N PRO A 80 3.41 -0.55 11.81
CA PRO A 80 2.99 -0.54 13.21
C PRO A 80 1.76 0.36 13.43
N ILE A 81 0.67 0.08 12.69
CA ILE A 81 -0.61 0.78 12.77
C ILE A 81 -1.59 -0.18 13.46
N PRO A 82 -2.21 0.19 14.60
CA PRO A 82 -3.03 -0.71 15.42
C PRO A 82 -4.09 -1.55 14.69
N VAL A 83 -4.67 -1.02 13.61
CA VAL A 83 -5.72 -1.69 12.81
C VAL A 83 -5.16 -2.75 11.85
N LEU A 84 -3.87 -2.67 11.52
CA LEU A 84 -3.19 -3.58 10.61
C LEU A 84 -2.54 -4.74 11.39
N ASP A 85 -2.14 -5.79 10.68
CA ASP A 85 -1.48 -6.97 11.28
C ASP A 85 -0.19 -6.59 12.04
N GLY A 86 0.57 -5.63 11.54
CA GLY A 86 1.75 -5.06 12.20
C GLY A 86 1.44 -4.29 13.47
N GLY A 87 0.21 -3.81 13.65
CA GLY A 87 -0.28 -3.22 14.90
C GLY A 87 -0.36 -4.25 16.03
N HIS A 88 -0.81 -5.47 15.72
CA HIS A 88 -0.78 -6.58 16.68
C HIS A 88 0.66 -6.96 17.03
N LEU A 89 1.54 -7.03 16.04
CA LEU A 89 2.96 -7.28 16.28
C LEU A 89 3.57 -6.22 17.21
N LEU A 90 3.25 -4.94 16.99
CA LEU A 90 3.66 -3.84 17.86
C LEU A 90 3.15 -4.05 19.30
N PHE A 91 1.89 -4.43 19.48
CA PHE A 91 1.33 -4.71 20.79
C PHE A 91 2.04 -5.88 21.47
N TYR A 92 2.31 -6.98 20.77
CA TYR A 92 3.05 -8.11 21.32
C TYR A 92 4.48 -7.75 21.70
N LEU A 93 5.18 -6.95 20.88
CA LEU A 93 6.50 -6.43 21.21
C LEU A 93 6.46 -5.56 22.47
N ALA A 94 5.47 -4.67 22.57
CA ALA A 94 5.29 -3.84 23.76
C ALA A 94 4.92 -4.66 25.01
N GLU A 95 4.12 -5.71 24.87
CA GLU A 95 3.81 -6.65 25.96
C GLU A 95 5.03 -7.44 26.41
N ALA A 96 5.85 -7.91 25.46
CA ALA A 96 7.09 -8.63 25.74
C ALA A 96 8.09 -7.75 26.51
N ILE A 97 8.26 -6.49 26.09
CA ILE A 97 9.13 -5.53 26.80
C ILE A 97 8.59 -5.20 28.19
N ARG A 98 7.26 -5.06 28.33
CA ARG A 98 6.63 -4.63 29.58
C ARG A 98 6.36 -5.78 30.56
N GLY A 99 6.43 -7.03 30.11
CA GLY A 99 6.14 -8.23 30.88
C GLY A 99 4.68 -8.39 31.35
N ARG A 100 3.76 -7.57 30.83
CA ARG A 100 2.33 -7.59 31.21
C ARG A 100 1.41 -7.14 30.07
N PRO A 101 0.20 -7.71 29.95
CA PRO A 101 -0.71 -7.46 28.83
C PRO A 101 -1.20 -6.02 28.76
N ILE A 102 -1.30 -5.45 27.55
CA ILE A 102 -1.77 -4.09 27.32
C ILE A 102 -3.21 -3.96 27.80
N PRO A 103 -3.56 -2.94 28.61
CA PRO A 103 -4.92 -2.76 29.06
C PRO A 103 -5.89 -2.67 27.88
N PRO A 104 -7.06 -3.35 27.92
CA PRO A 104 -8.02 -3.33 26.81
C PRO A 104 -8.40 -1.92 26.35
N ARG A 105 -8.53 -0.98 27.29
CA ARG A 105 -8.80 0.44 26.98
C ARG A 105 -7.71 1.07 26.12
N ALA A 106 -6.44 0.76 26.37
CA ALA A 106 -5.33 1.32 25.60
C ALA A 106 -5.30 0.74 24.17
N GLN A 107 -5.60 -0.56 24.01
CA GLN A 107 -5.74 -1.17 22.69
C GLN A 107 -6.91 -0.53 21.94
N GLU A 108 -8.07 -0.36 22.58
CA GLU A 108 -9.25 0.25 21.99
C GLU A 108 -8.99 1.68 21.49
N TYR A 109 -8.29 2.52 22.28
CA TYR A 109 -7.87 3.84 21.81
C TYR A 109 -6.91 3.75 20.62
N GLY A 110 -5.97 2.81 20.64
CA GLY A 110 -5.07 2.54 19.52
C GLY A 110 -5.82 2.17 18.24
N PHE A 111 -6.77 1.23 18.32
CA PHE A 111 -7.60 0.82 17.19
C PHE A 111 -8.44 1.98 16.64
N ARG A 112 -9.11 2.76 17.52
CA ARG A 112 -9.90 3.92 17.10
C ARG A 112 -9.05 4.98 16.40
N ALA A 113 -7.87 5.28 16.94
CA ALA A 113 -6.93 6.21 16.33
C ALA A 113 -6.42 5.70 14.98
N GLY A 114 -6.05 4.43 14.89
CA GLY A 114 -5.63 3.79 13.64
C GLY A 114 -6.74 3.79 12.59
N LEU A 115 -8.00 3.52 12.98
CA LEU A 115 -9.15 3.55 12.06
C LEU A 115 -9.40 4.96 11.55
N ALA A 116 -9.35 5.96 12.43
CA ALA A 116 -9.51 7.35 12.05
C ALA A 116 -8.42 7.80 11.07
N LEU A 117 -7.16 7.40 11.31
CA LEU A 117 -6.04 7.68 10.43
C LEU A 117 -6.21 7.02 9.06
N LEU A 118 -6.55 5.73 9.01
CA LEU A 118 -6.76 5.01 7.75
C LEU A 118 -7.95 5.57 6.96
N ALA A 119 -9.07 5.85 7.63
CA ALA A 119 -10.23 6.46 6.99
C ALA A 119 -9.90 7.86 6.45
N GLY A 120 -9.18 8.67 7.23
CA GLY A 120 -8.71 9.98 6.80
C GLY A 120 -7.80 9.91 5.58
N LEU A 121 -6.85 8.98 5.57
CA LEU A 121 -5.96 8.75 4.43
C LEU A 121 -6.73 8.29 3.19
N PHE A 122 -7.69 7.38 3.35
CA PHE A 122 -8.52 6.90 2.25
C PHE A 122 -9.35 8.02 1.62
N ILE A 123 -9.97 8.87 2.44
CA ILE A 123 -10.71 10.04 1.98
C ILE A 123 -9.76 11.02 1.28
N PHE A 124 -8.61 11.32 1.88
CA PHE A 124 -7.62 12.24 1.31
C PHE A 124 -7.10 11.75 -0.05
N ALA A 125 -6.68 10.49 -0.14
CA ALA A 125 -6.17 9.89 -1.37
C ALA A 125 -7.23 9.88 -2.47
N THR A 126 -8.47 9.50 -2.12
CA THR A 126 -9.59 9.52 -3.06
C THR A 126 -9.91 10.92 -3.54
N TRP A 127 -9.94 11.92 -2.64
CA TRP A 127 -10.16 13.31 -3.00
C TRP A 127 -9.05 13.86 -3.92
N ASN A 128 -7.80 13.54 -3.60
CA ASN A 128 -6.65 13.90 -4.40
C ASN A 128 -6.76 13.33 -5.83
N ASP A 129 -7.09 12.05 -5.95
CA ASP A 129 -7.30 11.38 -7.24
C ASP A 129 -8.43 12.03 -8.05
N LEU A 130 -9.59 12.30 -7.43
CA LEU A 130 -10.73 12.94 -8.10
C LEU A 130 -10.39 14.33 -8.65
N THR A 131 -9.56 15.06 -7.91
CA THR A 131 -9.06 16.38 -8.32
C THR A 131 -8.10 16.26 -9.50
N HIS A 132 -7.17 15.31 -9.46
CA HIS A 132 -6.18 15.08 -10.52
C HIS A 132 -6.80 14.59 -11.83
N ILE A 133 -7.81 13.72 -11.77
CA ILE A 133 -8.51 13.17 -12.94
C ILE A 133 -9.46 14.22 -13.55
N GLY A 134 -9.70 15.34 -12.86
CA GLY A 134 -10.54 16.42 -13.37
C GLY A 134 -12.04 16.09 -13.39
N LEU A 135 -12.48 15.10 -12.61
CA LEU A 135 -13.91 14.74 -12.51
C LEU A 135 -14.75 15.96 -12.15
N PHE A 136 -14.27 16.78 -11.21
CA PHE A 136 -14.93 18.03 -10.82
C PHE A 136 -15.06 19.02 -11.99
N ARG A 137 -14.07 19.08 -12.89
CA ARG A 137 -14.12 19.91 -14.09
C ARG A 137 -15.13 19.38 -15.11
N TRP A 138 -15.19 18.05 -15.29
CA TRP A 138 -16.19 17.41 -16.15
C TRP A 138 -17.62 17.62 -15.65
N VAL A 139 -17.89 17.44 -14.36
CA VAL A 139 -19.21 17.69 -13.76
C VAL A 139 -19.60 19.16 -13.89
N ALA A 140 -18.68 20.08 -13.58
CA ALA A 140 -18.94 21.51 -13.69
C ALA A 140 -19.31 21.94 -15.13
N GLY A 141 -18.69 21.33 -16.15
CA GLY A 141 -19.02 21.58 -17.56
C GLY A 141 -20.32 20.92 -18.07
N LEU A 142 -20.95 20.04 -17.28
CA LEU A 142 -22.27 19.47 -17.60
C LEU A 142 -23.43 20.27 -17.00
N ILE A 143 -23.15 21.01 -15.92
CA ILE A 143 -24.15 21.79 -15.17
C ILE A 143 -24.09 23.28 -15.58
N GLY A 144 -23.02 23.72 -16.26
CA GLY A 144 -22.83 25.08 -16.79
C GLY A 144 -22.94 25.16 -18.30
#